data_AF-A0AAD4NFN7-F1
#
_entry.id   AF-A0AAD4NFN7-F1
#
_cell.length_a   1.000
_cell.length_b   1.000
_cell.length_c   1.000
_cell.angle_alpha   90.00
_cell.angle_beta   90.00
_cell.angle_gamma   90.00
#
_symmetry.space_group_name_H-M   'P 1'
#
loop_
_entity.id
_entity.type
_entity.pdbx_description
1 polymer ?
#
loop_
_entity_poly.entity_id
_entity_poly.type
_entity_poly.pdbx_seq_one_letter_code
_entity_poly.pdbx_strand_id
1 'polypeptide(L)'
;MAIIAMCWTYSLYIVYATFRVDFERYPNKRVSCQVADLYLDEVDRMVALNNIILNLSTLACYVGVWLLIKRMKREVSNRFFKSLTAIMISVTFGWFLHSISTVLSNLFIFSYTTQWYLTLATGVLMSAADASHAPILYIFSNQYKQAFREQIIHIAVLFRLREKQESSALFHCHT
;
A
#
# COMPACT_ATOMS: atom_id res chain seq x y z
N MET A 1 0.16 6.52 -19.23
CA MET A 1 1.02 5.31 -19.24
C MET A 1 2.48 5.61 -18.89
N ALA A 2 3.15 6.57 -19.54
CA ALA A 2 4.56 6.89 -19.26
C ALA A 2 4.87 7.24 -17.79
N ILE A 3 4.02 8.06 -17.15
CA ILE A 3 4.19 8.44 -15.73
C ILE A 3 4.10 7.21 -14.82
N ILE A 4 3.16 6.31 -15.08
CA ILE A 4 2.99 5.08 -14.29
C ILE A 4 4.22 4.18 -14.46
N ALA A 5 4.69 3.99 -15.69
CA ALA A 5 5.91 3.22 -15.96
C ALA A 5 7.15 3.83 -15.29
N MET A 6 7.25 5.17 -15.27
CA MET A 6 8.33 5.89 -14.58
C MET A 6 8.26 5.67 -13.06
N CYS A 7 7.08 5.76 -12.45
CA CYS A 7 6.92 5.48 -11.03
C CYS A 7 7.29 4.03 -10.70
N TRP A 8 6.83 3.07 -11.50
CA TRP A 8 7.13 1.65 -11.31
C TRP A 8 8.62 1.34 -11.44
N THR A 9 9.27 1.87 -12.48
CA THR A 9 10.71 1.68 -12.69
C THR A 9 11.53 2.31 -11.57
N TYR A 10 11.14 3.50 -11.11
CA TYR A 10 11.77 4.15 -9.96
C TYR A 10 11.59 3.36 -8.66
N SER A 11 10.38 2.86 -8.38
CA SER A 11 10.13 2.00 -7.22
C SER A 11 10.94 0.71 -7.24
N LEU A 12 11.02 0.04 -8.41
CA LEU A 12 11.84 -1.16 -8.59
C LEU A 12 13.34 -0.86 -8.42
N TYR A 13 13.81 0.26 -8.96
CA TYR A 13 15.20 0.70 -8.80
C TYR A 13 15.55 0.92 -7.33
N ILE A 14 14.68 1.60 -6.56
CA ILE A 14 14.89 1.78 -5.12
C ILE A 14 14.98 0.42 -4.42
N VAL A 15 14.00 -0.47 -4.61
CA VAL A 15 14.01 -1.80 -3.97
C VAL A 15 15.28 -2.58 -4.29
N TYR A 16 15.71 -2.57 -5.55
CA TYR A 16 16.94 -3.25 -5.97
C TYR A 16 18.20 -2.62 -5.35
N ALA A 17 18.32 -1.30 -5.43
CA ALA A 17 19.48 -0.56 -4.92
C ALA A 17 19.64 -0.81 -3.43
N THR A 18 18.54 -0.79 -2.68
CA THR A 18 18.64 -0.98 -1.24
C THR A 18 18.84 -2.44 -0.85
N PHE A 19 18.26 -3.40 -1.57
CA PHE A 19 18.56 -4.82 -1.36
C PHE A 19 20.05 -5.13 -1.53
N ARG A 20 20.69 -4.55 -2.55
CA ARG A 20 22.14 -4.68 -2.78
C ARG A 20 22.96 -4.14 -1.61
N VAL A 21 22.61 -2.96 -1.09
CA VAL A 21 23.34 -2.31 0.01
C VAL A 21 23.23 -3.09 1.31
N ASP A 22 22.04 -3.59 1.65
CA ASP A 22 21.82 -4.35 2.89
C ASP A 22 22.56 -5.69 2.90
N PHE A 23 22.48 -6.43 1.78
CA PHE A 23 23.11 -7.74 1.67
C PHE A 23 24.64 -7.65 1.71
N GLU A 24 25.22 -6.59 1.14
CA GLU A 24 26.68 -6.40 1.12
C GLU A 24 27.24 -5.85 2.44
N ARG A 25 26.50 -5.00 3.16
CA ARG A 25 27.05 -4.31 4.35
C ARG A 25 26.72 -4.97 5.69
N TYR A 26 25.60 -5.69 5.83
CA TYR A 26 25.15 -6.18 7.15
C TYR A 26 24.60 -7.61 7.14
N PRO A 27 25.45 -8.64 6.88
CA PRO A 27 25.01 -10.03 6.78
C PRO A 27 24.39 -10.59 8.09
N ASN A 28 24.66 -9.98 9.24
CA ASN A 28 24.21 -10.46 10.55
C ASN A 28 23.17 -9.55 11.25
N LYS A 29 22.68 -8.48 10.60
CA LYS A 29 21.60 -7.65 11.18
C LYS A 29 20.26 -8.35 10.99
N ARG A 30 19.42 -8.30 12.03
CA ARG A 30 18.03 -8.75 11.95
C ARG A 30 17.24 -7.73 11.13
N VAL A 31 16.81 -8.11 9.94
CA VAL A 31 15.89 -7.33 9.10
C VAL A 31 14.46 -7.62 9.53
N SER A 32 13.64 -6.58 9.67
CA SER A 32 12.19 -6.67 9.90
C SER A 32 11.39 -6.80 8.60
N CYS A 33 12.07 -6.99 7.47
CA CYS A 33 11.50 -7.00 6.12
C CYS A 33 10.69 -5.73 5.81
N GLN A 34 11.03 -4.62 6.47
CA GLN A 34 10.42 -3.32 6.21
C GLN A 34 11.28 -2.55 5.22
N VAL A 35 10.62 -1.78 4.36
CA VAL A 35 11.31 -0.89 3.42
C VAL A 35 12.16 0.16 4.15
N ALA A 36 11.88 0.43 5.44
CA ALA A 36 12.65 1.36 6.25
C ALA A 36 14.04 0.81 6.68
N ASP A 37 14.17 -0.50 6.92
CA ASP A 37 15.44 -1.10 7.39
C ASP A 37 16.58 -0.99 6.38
N LEU A 38 16.17 -0.86 5.13
CA LEU A 38 17.00 -0.68 3.94
C LEU A 38 17.76 0.67 3.99
N TYR A 39 17.29 1.67 4.75
CA TYR A 39 17.94 2.98 4.83
C TYR A 39 18.73 3.13 6.13
N LEU A 40 20.06 3.12 6.04
CA LEU A 40 20.94 3.34 7.19
C LEU A 40 21.58 4.74 7.18
N ASP A 41 21.73 5.29 8.40
CA ASP A 41 22.35 6.56 8.78
C ASP A 41 21.91 7.80 7.97
N GLU A 42 22.63 8.13 6.91
CA GLU A 42 22.42 9.38 6.15
C GLU A 42 21.27 9.27 5.15
N VAL A 43 21.04 8.06 4.64
CA VAL A 43 19.96 7.81 3.67
C VAL A 43 18.61 7.87 4.37
N ASP A 44 18.53 7.47 5.63
CA ASP A 44 17.30 7.47 6.42
C ASP A 44 16.74 8.89 6.58
N ARG A 45 17.60 9.90 6.82
CA ARG A 45 17.16 11.30 6.91
C ARG A 45 16.61 11.84 5.59
N MET A 46 17.28 11.55 4.47
CA MET A 46 16.80 12.02 3.15
C MET A 46 15.50 11.34 2.75
N VAL A 47 15.38 10.04 3.03
CA VAL A 47 14.16 9.28 2.75
C VAL A 47 13.02 9.73 3.65
N ALA A 48 13.25 9.94 4.94
CA ALA A 48 12.25 10.47 5.86
C ALA A 48 11.75 11.85 5.40
N LEU A 49 12.64 12.75 5.00
CA LEU A 49 12.28 14.09 4.53
C LEU A 49 11.51 14.02 3.20
N ASN A 50 11.94 13.21 2.24
CA ASN A 50 11.21 12.98 0.99
C ASN A 50 9.82 12.39 1.26
N ASN A 51 9.71 11.46 2.20
CA ASN A 51 8.45 10.84 2.57
C ASN A 51 7.49 11.86 3.20
N ILE A 52 7.99 12.74 4.07
CA ILE A 52 7.18 13.85 4.63
C ILE A 52 6.70 14.78 3.51
N ILE A 53 7.58 15.19 2.59
CA ILE A 53 7.21 16.06 1.45
C ILE A 53 6.14 15.39 0.58
N LEU A 54 6.33 14.12 0.21
CA LEU A 54 5.39 13.38 -0.61
C LEU A 54 4.04 13.25 0.09
N ASN A 55 4.01 12.91 1.37
CA ASN A 55 2.77 12.83 2.15
C ASN A 55 2.06 14.19 2.26
N LEU A 56 2.80 15.27 2.50
CA LEU A 56 2.24 16.63 2.54
C LEU A 56 1.70 17.09 1.19
N SER A 57 2.42 16.82 0.09
CA SER A 57 1.96 17.14 -1.26
C SER A 57 0.70 16.35 -1.63
N THR A 58 0.65 15.09 -1.21
CA THR A 58 -0.49 14.20 -1.39
C THR A 58 -1.69 14.75 -0.64
N LEU A 59 -1.51 15.10 0.64
CA LEU A 59 -2.53 15.75 1.46
C LEU A 59 -3.04 17.05 0.82
N ALA A 60 -2.14 17.91 0.32
CA ALA A 60 -2.50 19.16 -0.35
C ALA A 60 -3.34 18.93 -1.62
N CYS A 61 -2.93 17.99 -2.48
CA CYS A 61 -3.70 17.57 -3.65
C CYS A 61 -5.11 17.11 -3.26
N TYR A 62 -5.23 16.33 -2.18
CA TYR A 62 -6.52 15.85 -1.71
C TYR A 62 -7.40 16.94 -1.10
N VAL A 63 -6.84 17.87 -0.33
CA VAL A 63 -7.58 19.06 0.13
C VAL A 63 -8.10 19.85 -1.07
N GLY A 64 -7.27 20.02 -2.12
CA GLY A 64 -7.68 20.64 -3.37
C GLY A 64 -8.88 19.94 -4.03
N VAL A 65 -8.78 18.61 -4.20
CA VAL A 65 -9.87 17.78 -4.73
C VAL A 65 -11.13 17.91 -3.87
N TRP A 66 -11.01 17.79 -2.55
CA TRP A 66 -12.11 17.95 -1.60
C TRP A 66 -12.82 19.31 -1.72
N LEU A 67 -12.05 20.40 -1.82
CA LEU A 67 -12.60 21.74 -2.03
C LEU A 67 -13.32 21.89 -3.38
N LEU A 68 -12.76 21.32 -4.45
CA LEU A 68 -13.39 21.31 -5.77
C LEU A 68 -14.75 20.59 -5.74
N ILE A 69 -14.80 19.44 -5.07
CA ILE A 69 -16.03 18.66 -4.92
C ILE A 69 -17.07 19.41 -4.10
N LYS A 70 -16.65 20.02 -2.98
CA LYS A 70 -17.56 20.81 -2.14
C LYS A 70 -18.22 21.95 -2.91
N ARG A 71 -17.55 22.48 -3.95
CA ARG A 71 -18.12 23.47 -4.88
C ARG A 71 -19.05 22.85 -5.92
N MET A 72 -18.80 21.63 -6.36
CA MET A 72 -19.65 20.92 -7.32
C MET A 72 -20.85 20.25 -6.60
N LYS A 73 -22.02 20.90 -6.59
CA LYS A 73 -23.28 20.36 -6.04
C LYS A 73 -23.85 19.14 -6.82
N ARG A 74 -23.09 18.06 -7.01
CA ARG A 74 -23.56 16.82 -7.66
C ARG A 74 -23.71 15.69 -6.64
N GLU A 75 -24.96 15.32 -6.38
CA GLU A 75 -25.36 14.25 -5.45
C GLU A 75 -24.71 12.88 -5.76
N VAL A 76 -24.51 12.57 -7.04
CA VAL A 76 -23.91 11.30 -7.49
C VAL A 76 -22.43 11.18 -7.08
N SER A 77 -21.73 12.29 -6.90
CA SER A 77 -20.29 12.28 -6.56
C SER A 77 -20.02 11.98 -5.09
N ASN A 78 -20.98 12.25 -4.19
CA ASN A 78 -20.75 12.18 -2.75
C ASN A 78 -20.38 10.77 -2.24
N ARG A 79 -20.90 9.69 -2.84
CA ARG A 79 -20.59 8.33 -2.38
C ARG A 79 -19.17 7.89 -2.75
N PHE A 80 -18.76 8.12 -3.99
CA PHE A 80 -17.40 7.82 -4.44
C PHE A 80 -16.36 8.64 -3.65
N PHE A 81 -16.68 9.90 -3.36
CA PHE A 81 -15.79 10.72 -2.55
C PHE A 81 -15.74 10.30 -1.08
N LYS A 82 -16.81 9.74 -0.53
CA LYS A 82 -16.79 9.19 0.83
C LYS A 82 -15.83 8.00 0.95
N SER A 83 -15.83 7.08 -0.03
CA SER A 83 -14.89 5.95 -0.03
C SER A 83 -13.45 6.42 -0.17
N LEU A 84 -13.20 7.36 -1.09
CA LEU A 84 -11.86 7.92 -1.30
C LEU A 84 -11.37 8.63 -0.03
N THR A 85 -12.21 9.43 0.62
CA THR A 85 -11.87 10.12 1.87
C THR A 85 -11.53 9.11 2.98
N ALA A 86 -12.29 8.02 3.11
CA ALA A 86 -12.02 6.99 4.11
C ALA A 86 -10.68 6.30 3.90
N ILE A 87 -10.36 5.93 2.65
CA ILE A 87 -9.05 5.38 2.27
C ILE A 87 -7.94 6.37 2.64
N MET A 88 -8.14 7.65 2.31
CA MET A 88 -7.15 8.68 2.56
C MET A 88 -6.87 8.90 4.04
N ILE A 89 -7.91 8.95 4.87
CA ILE A 89 -7.75 9.06 6.33
C ILE A 89 -6.97 7.86 6.85
N SER A 90 -7.29 6.65 6.38
CA SER A 90 -6.58 5.42 6.78
C SER A 90 -5.08 5.48 6.45
N VAL A 91 -4.73 5.79 5.19
CA VAL A 91 -3.33 5.87 4.72
C VAL A 91 -2.57 6.96 5.46
N THR A 92 -3.15 8.17 5.49
CA THR A 92 -2.50 9.32 6.13
C THR A 92 -2.27 9.06 7.60
N PHE A 93 -3.24 8.45 8.28
CA PHE A 93 -3.12 8.09 9.69
C PHE A 93 -2.02 7.04 9.93
N GLY A 94 -1.93 6.01 9.09
CA GLY A 94 -0.86 5.01 9.17
C GLY A 94 0.54 5.62 9.01
N TRP A 95 0.75 6.41 7.96
CA TRP A 95 2.02 7.10 7.72
C TRP A 95 2.36 8.13 8.78
N PHE A 96 1.36 8.86 9.29
CA PHE A 96 1.54 9.84 10.34
C PHE A 96 1.97 9.19 11.65
N LEU A 97 1.31 8.11 12.08
CA LEU A 97 1.69 7.34 13.27
C LEU A 97 3.11 6.78 13.14
N HIS A 98 3.45 6.22 11.98
CA HIS A 98 4.79 5.72 11.72
C HIS A 98 5.85 6.83 11.80
N SER A 99 5.59 7.97 11.15
CA SER A 99 6.50 9.12 11.17
C SER A 99 6.69 9.69 12.58
N ILE A 100 5.62 9.80 13.37
CA ILE A 100 5.70 10.22 14.78
C ILE A 100 6.53 9.23 15.58
N SER A 101 6.29 7.92 15.40
CA SER A 101 7.06 6.89 16.10
C SER A 101 8.55 7.03 15.79
N THR A 102 8.93 7.20 14.53
CA THR A 102 10.33 7.41 14.13
C THR A 102 10.93 8.67 14.77
N VAL A 103 10.20 9.79 14.76
CA VAL A 103 10.66 11.04 15.39
C VAL A 103 10.82 10.87 16.90
N LEU A 104 9.83 10.29 17.59
CA LEU A 104 9.91 10.02 19.03
C LEU A 104 11.06 9.06 19.33
N SER A 105 11.25 8.02 18.53
CA SER A 105 12.36 7.08 18.67
C SER A 105 13.72 7.75 18.56
N ASN A 106 13.84 8.82 17.78
CA ASN A 106 15.08 9.61 17.63
C ASN A 106 15.26 10.68 18.71
N LEU A 107 14.16 11.23 19.25
CA LEU A 107 14.22 12.25 20.31
C LEU A 107 14.47 11.65 21.69
N PHE A 108 13.91 10.47 21.96
CA PHE A 108 14.12 9.73 23.19
C PHE A 108 15.27 8.74 23.01
N ILE A 109 16.19 8.68 23.98
CA ILE A 109 17.31 7.71 23.98
C ILE A 109 16.76 6.33 24.37
N PHE A 110 15.94 5.75 23.49
CA PHE A 110 15.46 4.39 23.66
C PHE A 110 16.54 3.38 23.33
N SER A 111 16.46 2.20 23.95
CA SER A 111 17.30 1.07 23.53
C SER A 111 16.96 0.68 22.08
N TYR A 112 17.97 0.22 21.33
CA TYR A 112 17.79 -0.28 19.96
C TYR A 112 16.64 -1.28 19.84
N THR A 113 16.55 -2.20 20.80
CA THR A 113 15.47 -3.20 20.87
C THR A 113 14.09 -2.55 20.99
N THR A 114 13.94 -1.52 21.83
CA THR A 114 12.67 -0.79 22.01
C THR A 114 12.29 -0.03 20.74
N GLN A 115 13.26 0.65 20.10
CA GLN A 115 13.02 1.35 18.83
C GLN A 115 12.55 0.36 17.76
N TRP A 116 13.20 -0.79 17.65
CA TRP A 116 12.82 -1.84 16.71
C TRP A 116 11.37 -2.32 16.91
N TYR A 117 10.95 -2.57 18.16
CA TYR A 117 9.56 -2.96 18.44
C TYR A 117 8.54 -1.86 18.09
N LEU A 118 8.87 -0.59 18.34
CA LEU A 118 8.00 0.55 17.98
C LEU A 118 7.85 0.70 16.47
N THR A 119 8.96 0.63 15.73
CA THR A 119 8.97 0.65 14.26
C THR A 119 8.20 -0.53 13.69
N LEU A 120 8.37 -1.73 14.25
CA LEU A 120 7.62 -2.91 13.85
C LEU A 120 6.11 -2.72 14.05
N ALA A 121 5.69 -2.29 15.24
CA ALA A 121 4.28 -2.09 15.57
C ALA A 121 3.62 -1.06 14.64
N THR A 122 4.27 0.08 14.40
CA THR A 122 3.72 1.11 13.50
C THR A 122 3.76 0.70 12.03
N GLY A 123 4.78 -0.04 11.60
CA GLY A 123 4.85 -0.59 10.25
C GLY A 123 3.73 -1.59 9.94
N VAL A 124 3.34 -2.42 10.92
CA VAL A 124 2.18 -3.32 10.80
C VAL A 124 0.88 -2.52 10.64
N LEU A 125 0.69 -1.46 11.43
CA LEU A 125 -0.49 -0.60 11.32
C LEU A 125 -0.56 0.10 9.95
N MET A 126 0.57 0.59 9.45
CA MET A 126 0.67 1.19 8.13
C MET A 126 0.33 0.17 7.03
N SER A 127 0.89 -1.05 7.10
CA SER A 127 0.60 -2.13 6.15
C SER A 127 -0.87 -2.54 6.18
N ALA A 128 -1.49 -2.57 7.37
CA ALA A 128 -2.91 -2.82 7.53
C ALA A 128 -3.76 -1.71 6.91
N ALA A 129 -3.33 -0.44 7.04
CA ALA A 129 -3.99 0.69 6.40
C ALA A 129 -3.96 0.55 4.86
N ASP A 130 -2.82 0.18 4.27
CA ASP A 130 -2.70 -0.04 2.83
C ASP A 130 -3.54 -1.25 2.36
N ALA A 131 -3.54 -2.34 3.12
CA ALA A 131 -4.36 -3.52 2.83
C ALA A 131 -5.87 -3.24 2.93
N SER A 132 -6.27 -2.24 3.73
CA SER A 132 -7.68 -1.87 3.93
C SER A 132 -8.33 -1.20 2.71
N HIS A 133 -7.56 -0.81 1.70
CA HIS A 133 -8.09 -0.15 0.49
C HIS A 133 -9.18 -0.97 -0.19
N ALA A 134 -8.93 -2.25 -0.44
CA ALA A 134 -9.88 -3.13 -1.11
C ALA A 134 -11.17 -3.32 -0.28
N PRO A 135 -11.11 -3.64 1.04
CA PRO A 135 -12.28 -3.65 1.90
C PRO A 135 -13.06 -2.34 1.93
N ILE A 136 -12.38 -1.19 2.06
CA ILE A 136 -13.04 0.13 2.12
C ILE A 136 -13.74 0.43 0.78
N LEU A 137 -13.06 0.20 -0.35
CA LEU A 137 -13.66 0.33 -1.69
C LEU A 137 -14.87 -0.60 -1.83
N TYR A 138 -14.75 -1.85 -1.39
CA TYR A 138 -15.84 -2.80 -1.43
C TYR A 138 -17.02 -2.37 -0.57
N ILE A 139 -16.82 -1.79 0.62
CA ILE A 139 -17.94 -1.37 1.48
C ILE A 139 -18.67 -0.14 0.88
N PHE A 140 -17.92 0.85 0.44
CA PHE A 140 -18.46 2.18 0.12
C PHE A 140 -18.76 2.44 -1.37
N SER A 141 -18.16 1.69 -2.30
CA SER A 141 -18.36 1.88 -3.75
C SER A 141 -19.21 0.77 -4.36
N ASN A 142 -20.45 1.11 -4.75
CA ASN A 142 -21.34 0.16 -5.44
C ASN A 142 -20.80 -0.26 -6.81
N GLN A 143 -20.10 0.66 -7.51
CA GLN A 143 -19.46 0.36 -8.78
C GLN A 143 -18.34 -0.68 -8.59
N TYR A 144 -17.55 -0.53 -7.51
CA TYR A 144 -16.53 -1.52 -7.17
C TYR A 144 -17.13 -2.87 -6.82
N LYS A 145 -18.21 -2.92 -6.03
CA LYS A 145 -18.95 -4.17 -5.74
C LYS A 145 -19.42 -4.86 -7.00
N GLN A 146 -19.95 -4.09 -7.96
CA GLN A 146 -20.43 -4.62 -9.22
C GLN A 146 -19.29 -5.22 -10.05
N ALA A 147 -18.22 -4.45 -10.28
CA ALA A 147 -17.04 -4.92 -11.01
C ALA A 147 -16.41 -6.17 -10.35
N PHE A 148 -16.35 -6.18 -9.01
CA PHE A 148 -15.85 -7.33 -8.26
C PHE A 148 -16.72 -8.58 -8.45
N ARG A 149 -18.06 -8.44 -8.44
CA ARG A 149 -18.98 -9.55 -8.74
C ARG A 149 -18.82 -10.08 -10.15
N GLU A 150 -18.70 -9.19 -11.13
CA GLU A 150 -18.49 -9.56 -12.54
C GLU A 150 -17.20 -10.37 -12.70
N GLN A 151 -16.09 -9.92 -12.09
CA GLN A 151 -14.82 -10.65 -12.14
C GLN A 151 -14.89 -12.02 -11.44
N ILE A 152 -15.52 -12.12 -10.28
CA ILE A 152 -15.70 -13.41 -9.59
C ILE A 152 -16.50 -14.39 -10.46
N ILE A 153 -17.55 -13.92 -11.14
CA ILE A 153 -18.35 -14.76 -12.05
C ILE A 153 -17.47 -15.27 -13.19
N HIS A 154 -16.66 -14.42 -13.82
CA HIS A 154 -15.72 -14.84 -14.87
C HIS A 154 -14.75 -15.90 -14.38
N ILE A 155 -14.16 -15.71 -13.19
CA ILE A 155 -13.23 -16.68 -12.60
C ILE A 155 -13.95 -18.01 -12.30
N ALA A 156 -15.15 -17.97 -11.73
CA ALA A 156 -15.93 -19.17 -11.44
C ALA A 156 -16.32 -19.95 -12.71
N VAL A 157 -16.63 -19.24 -13.80
CA VAL A 157 -16.88 -19.86 -15.11
C VAL A 157 -15.63 -20.53 -15.65
N LEU A 158 -14.46 -19.88 -15.55
CA LEU A 158 -13.18 -20.48 -15.97
C LEU A 158 -12.86 -21.76 -15.19
N PHE A 159 -13.07 -21.76 -13.87
CA PHE A 159 -12.88 -22.96 -13.06
C PHE A 159 -13.83 -24.09 -13.46
N ARG A 160 -15.12 -23.80 -13.72
CA ARG A 160 -16.08 -24.81 -14.21
C ARG A 160 -15.72 -25.35 -15.60
N LEU A 161 -15.22 -24.51 -16.49
CA LEU A 161 -14.78 -24.95 -17.83
C LEU A 161 -13.55 -25.86 -17.74
N ARG A 162 -12.60 -25.53 -16.86
CA ARG A 162 -11.43 -26.36 -16.60
C ARG A 162 -11.81 -27.74 -16.04
N GLU A 163 -12.72 -27.78 -15.07
CA GLU A 163 -13.21 -29.04 -14.47
C GLU A 163 -13.91 -29.94 -15.52
N LYS A 164 -14.67 -29.34 -16.44
CA LYS A 164 -15.26 -30.07 -17.57
C LYS A 164 -14.20 -30.63 -18.53
N GLN A 165 -13.15 -29.88 -18.83
CA GLN A 165 -12.06 -30.36 -19.70
C GLN A 165 -11.29 -31.52 -19.06
N GLU A 166 -10.96 -31.42 -17.77
CA GLU A 166 -10.29 -32.50 -17.03
C GLU A 166 -11.15 -33.77 -16.98
N SER A 167 -12.47 -33.63 -16.80
CA SER A 167 -13.42 -34.74 -16.86
C SER A 167 -13.47 -35.40 -18.25
N SER A 168 -13.54 -34.61 -19.32
CA SER A 168 -13.55 -35.15 -20.70
C SER A 168 -12.24 -35.82 -21.10
N ALA A 169 -11.10 -35.33 -20.62
CA ALA A 169 -9.79 -35.96 -20.87
C ALA A 169 -9.68 -37.35 -20.21
N LEU A 170 -10.23 -37.53 -19.00
CA LEU A 170 -10.27 -38.83 -18.31
C LEU A 170 -11.09 -39.88 -19.06
N PHE A 171 -12.20 -39.49 -19.70
CA PHE A 171 -13.00 -40.42 -20.50
C PHE A 171 -12.28 -40.91 -21.77
N HIS A 172 -11.38 -40.11 -22.34
CA HIS A 172 -10.66 -40.51 -23.56
C HIS A 172 -9.48 -41.46 -23.31
N CYS A 173 -9.00 -41.61 -22.07
CA CYS A 173 -7.93 -42.57 -21.74
C CYS A 173 -8.44 -43.99 -21.41
N HIS A 174 -9.75 -44.20 -21.31
CA HIS A 174 -10.35 -45.48 -20.93
C HIS A 174 -11.05 -46.23 -22.08
N THR A 175 -10.98 -45.72 -23.30
CA THR A 175 -11.43 -46.37 -24.55
C THR A 175 -10.24 -46.65 -25.44
#